data_AF-A0A8F4FX02-F1
#
_entry.id   AF-A0A8F4FX02-F1
#
_cell.length_a   1.000
_cell.length_b   1.000
_cell.length_c   1.000
_cell.angle_alpha   90.00
_cell.angle_beta   90.00
_cell.angle_gamma   90.00
#
_symmetry.space_group_name_H-M   'P 1'
#
loop_
_entity.id
_entity.type
_entity.pdbx_description
1 polymer ?
#
loop_
_entity_poly.entity_id
_entity_poly.type
_entity_poly.pdbx_seq_one_letter_code
_entity_poly.pdbx_strand_id
1 'polypeptide(L)'
;MYSRSTQHWGGMAGALLYGIVLGVVIAVIIAALHHRIASRNEFGRAARVCTAAFVALVAIPMAKYPPNPPTVGNPDTVNSRTSAFLLLMGASIVLVFVAFFAWQWFSERGIDGAKRFGAVGGGLAVLVAAFFAIWPPNPDAVNPPDSDAAPALVVADGAPKAVLDQMLATARTNDDGYLRDPGSPDEALDLSKIQDGSALKGTPVAVSTSKLVDHGYTTAVWHFRMLAIAGYALMFAVFATTFGLLADRKAPAEARATVGNGAAGTAGA
;
A
#
# COMPACT_ATOMS: atom_id res chain seq x y z
N MET A 1 -5.77 1.73 -28.77
CA MET A 1 -4.95 2.27 -27.66
C MET A 1 -5.01 3.80 -27.71
N TYR A 2 -5.06 4.49 -26.56
CA TYR A 2 -5.10 5.96 -26.50
C TYR A 2 -3.71 6.58 -26.67
N SER A 3 -3.64 7.83 -27.12
CA SER A 3 -2.37 8.57 -27.22
C SER A 3 -1.77 8.85 -25.83
N ARG A 4 -0.45 9.06 -25.75
CA ARG A 4 0.24 9.40 -24.48
C ARG A 4 -0.31 10.68 -23.85
N SER A 5 -0.66 11.68 -24.67
CA SER A 5 -1.25 12.92 -24.17
C SER A 5 -2.66 12.68 -23.60
N THR A 6 -3.48 11.87 -24.27
CA THR A 6 -4.81 11.47 -23.77
C THR A 6 -4.71 10.72 -22.44
N GLN A 7 -3.76 9.79 -22.31
CA GLN A 7 -3.52 9.07 -21.06
C GLN A 7 -3.11 10.01 -19.92
N HIS A 8 -2.22 10.97 -20.20
CA HIS A 8 -1.76 11.94 -19.19
C HIS A 8 -2.90 12.84 -18.72
N TRP A 9 -3.60 13.50 -19.64
CA TRP A 9 -4.71 14.40 -19.30
C TRP A 9 -5.89 13.66 -18.69
N GLY A 10 -6.22 12.47 -19.21
CA GLY A 10 -7.27 11.62 -18.65
C GLY A 10 -6.94 11.15 -17.24
N GLY A 11 -5.70 10.74 -16.98
CA GLY A 11 -5.23 10.36 -15.65
C GLY A 11 -5.30 11.52 -14.66
N MET A 12 -4.87 12.72 -15.07
CA MET A 12 -4.95 13.92 -14.23
C MET A 12 -6.39 14.32 -13.92
N ALA A 13 -7.29 14.31 -14.91
CA ALA A 13 -8.72 14.59 -14.71
C ALA A 13 -9.37 13.56 -13.77
N GLY A 14 -9.03 12.28 -13.93
CA GLY A 14 -9.49 11.21 -13.05
C GLY A 14 -9.03 11.40 -11.61
N ALA A 15 -7.76 11.71 -11.39
CA ALA A 15 -7.21 12.00 -10.06
C ALA A 15 -7.86 13.23 -9.42
N LEU A 16 -8.12 14.28 -10.19
CA LEU A 16 -8.81 15.49 -9.72
C LEU A 16 -10.25 15.17 -9.30
N LEU A 17 -11.02 14.48 -10.13
CA LEU A 17 -12.39 14.08 -9.83
C LEU A 17 -12.45 13.17 -8.60
N TYR A 18 -11.54 12.22 -8.49
CA TYR A 18 -11.39 11.36 -7.30
C TYR A 18 -11.17 12.20 -6.04
N GLY A 19 -10.25 13.16 -6.08
CA GLY A 19 -9.98 14.06 -4.97
C GLY A 19 -11.19 14.92 -4.58
N ILE A 20 -11.95 15.42 -5.55
CA ILE A 20 -13.17 16.20 -5.31
C ILE A 20 -14.23 15.34 -4.62
N VAL A 21 -14.54 14.16 -5.17
CA VAL A 21 -15.56 13.26 -4.62
C VAL A 21 -15.19 12.84 -3.21
N LEU A 22 -13.94 12.42 -2.99
CA LEU A 22 -13.48 12.02 -1.67
C LEU A 22 -13.48 13.20 -0.69
N GLY A 23 -13.10 14.40 -1.15
CA GLY A 23 -13.17 15.62 -0.35
C GLY A 23 -14.60 15.93 0.11
N VAL A 24 -15.60 15.81 -0.76
CA VAL A 24 -17.02 15.97 -0.41
C VAL A 24 -17.45 14.96 0.65
N VAL A 25 -17.10 13.69 0.47
CA VAL A 25 -17.39 12.63 1.46
C VAL A 25 -16.78 12.97 2.82
N ILE A 26 -15.50 13.38 2.86
CA ILE A 26 -14.81 13.76 4.09
C ILE A 26 -15.48 14.99 4.73
N ALA A 27 -15.86 16.00 3.95
CA ALA A 27 -16.56 17.18 4.47
C ALA A 27 -17.89 16.80 5.13
N VAL A 28 -18.67 15.90 4.52
CA VAL A 28 -19.92 15.39 5.09
C VAL A 28 -19.66 14.63 6.39
N ILE A 29 -18.61 13.79 6.43
CA ILE A 29 -18.24 13.06 7.66
C ILE A 29 -17.84 14.03 8.78
N ILE A 30 -17.03 15.06 8.49
CA ILE A 30 -16.65 16.09 9.47
C ILE A 30 -17.89 16.77 10.03
N ALA A 31 -18.85 17.15 9.18
CA ALA A 31 -20.10 17.77 9.60
C ALA A 31 -20.97 16.82 10.45
N ALA A 32 -21.14 15.56 10.01
CA ALA A 32 -21.94 14.56 10.71
C ALA A 32 -21.36 14.18 12.09
N LEU A 33 -20.03 14.24 12.24
CA LEU A 33 -19.33 13.94 13.48
C LEU A 33 -19.04 15.17 14.34
N HIS A 34 -19.53 16.35 13.95
CA HIS A 34 -19.23 17.62 14.65
C HIS A 34 -19.49 17.52 16.14
N HIS A 35 -20.69 17.10 16.55
CA HIS A 35 -21.05 16.98 17.97
C HIS A 35 -20.48 15.75 18.68
N ARG A 36 -19.93 14.78 17.93
CA ARG A 36 -19.41 13.52 18.48
C ARG A 36 -17.91 13.57 18.80
N ILE A 37 -17.18 14.51 18.18
CA ILE A 37 -15.74 14.66 18.34
C ILE A 37 -15.44 15.95 19.11
N ALA A 38 -15.10 15.82 20.39
CA ALA A 38 -14.66 16.95 21.20
C ALA A 38 -13.30 17.46 20.70
N SER A 39 -13.21 18.71 20.25
CA SER A 39 -11.96 19.34 19.77
C SER A 39 -11.84 20.77 20.29
N ARG A 40 -10.61 21.27 20.42
CA ARG A 40 -10.34 22.66 20.84
C ARG A 40 -10.72 23.68 19.75
N ASN A 41 -10.65 23.28 18.49
CA ASN A 41 -10.98 24.09 17.31
C ASN A 41 -11.44 23.19 16.14
N GLU A 42 -11.95 23.80 15.07
CA GLU A 42 -12.41 23.06 13.90
C GLU A 42 -11.26 22.39 13.16
N PHE A 43 -10.08 23.04 13.13
CA PHE A 43 -8.88 22.44 12.57
C PHE A 43 -8.54 21.09 13.22
N GLY A 44 -8.52 21.03 14.55
CA GLY A 44 -8.24 19.80 15.29
C GLY A 44 -9.27 18.70 15.05
N ARG A 45 -10.53 19.07 14.81
CA ARG A 45 -11.59 18.11 14.46
C ARG A 45 -11.38 17.58 13.05
N ALA A 46 -11.16 18.45 12.07
CA ALA A 46 -10.86 18.06 10.70
C ALA A 46 -9.62 17.14 10.62
N ALA A 47 -8.56 17.48 11.35
CA ALA A 47 -7.34 16.67 11.42
C ALA A 47 -7.59 15.28 12.00
N ARG A 48 -8.39 15.15 13.07
CA ARG A 48 -8.73 13.84 13.65
C ARG A 48 -9.58 13.00 12.70
N VAL A 49 -10.59 13.58 12.07
CA VAL A 49 -11.44 12.87 11.11
C VAL A 49 -10.62 12.40 9.92
N CYS A 50 -9.77 13.26 9.35
CA CYS A 50 -8.91 12.89 8.22
C CYS A 50 -7.88 11.83 8.61
N THR A 51 -7.32 11.89 9.82
CA THR A 51 -6.39 10.86 10.33
C THR A 51 -7.11 9.53 10.49
N ALA A 52 -8.30 9.51 11.09
CA ALA A 52 -9.11 8.29 11.25
C ALA A 52 -9.52 7.70 9.90
N ALA A 53 -9.91 8.55 8.94
CA ALA A 53 -10.25 8.14 7.59
C ALA A 53 -9.03 7.60 6.83
N PHE A 54 -7.86 8.22 6.95
CA PHE A 54 -6.61 7.68 6.39
C PHE A 54 -6.29 6.30 6.97
N VAL A 55 -6.41 6.12 8.29
CA VAL A 55 -6.17 4.81 8.92
C VAL A 55 -7.15 3.76 8.40
N ALA A 56 -8.44 4.09 8.34
CA ALA A 56 -9.49 3.16 7.91
C ALA A 56 -9.42 2.82 6.41
N LEU A 57 -9.15 3.79 5.55
CA LEU A 57 -9.27 3.64 4.10
C LEU A 57 -7.94 3.32 3.41
N VAL A 58 -6.81 3.62 4.06
CA VAL A 58 -5.48 3.54 3.45
C VAL A 58 -4.54 2.69 4.30
N ALA A 59 -4.26 3.10 5.53
CA ALA A 59 -3.18 2.48 6.31
C ALA A 59 -3.45 0.99 6.61
N ILE A 60 -4.64 0.65 7.13
CA ILE A 60 -4.99 -0.74 7.43
C ILE A 60 -5.12 -1.56 6.13
N PRO A 61 -5.88 -1.12 5.09
CA PRO A 61 -5.99 -1.89 3.85
C PRO A 61 -4.64 -2.13 3.17
N MET A 62 -3.78 -1.12 3.04
CA MET A 62 -2.48 -1.25 2.38
C MET A 62 -1.49 -2.11 3.17
N ALA A 63 -1.63 -2.19 4.51
CA ALA A 63 -0.80 -3.07 5.32
C ALA A 63 -1.08 -4.56 5.06
N LYS A 64 -2.33 -4.92 4.75
CA LYS A 64 -2.72 -6.30 4.45
C LYS A 64 -2.66 -6.62 2.95
N TYR A 65 -3.16 -5.71 2.10
CA TYR A 65 -3.20 -5.84 0.65
C TYR A 65 -2.54 -4.60 0.00
N PRO A 66 -1.19 -4.55 -0.05
CA PRO A 66 -0.49 -3.42 -0.65
C PRO A 66 -0.77 -3.34 -2.16
N PRO A 67 -0.85 -2.14 -2.75
CA PRO A 67 -1.19 -1.98 -4.15
C PRO A 67 -0.07 -2.53 -5.04
N ASN A 68 -0.48 -3.11 -6.16
CA ASN A 68 0.42 -3.54 -7.22
C ASN A 68 0.57 -2.41 -8.26
N PRO A 69 1.77 -2.19 -8.82
CA PRO A 69 1.95 -1.27 -9.94
C PRO A 69 1.05 -1.63 -11.13
N PRO A 70 0.78 -0.69 -12.05
CA PRO A 70 0.11 -1.01 -13.30
C PRO A 70 0.82 -2.17 -14.00
N THR A 71 0.03 -3.07 -14.60
CA THR A 71 0.54 -4.24 -15.32
C THR A 71 1.15 -5.33 -14.43
N VAL A 72 1.16 -5.17 -13.10
CA VAL A 72 1.61 -6.18 -12.14
C VAL A 72 0.43 -6.90 -11.49
N GLY A 73 0.42 -8.23 -11.61
CA GLY A 73 -0.59 -9.13 -11.04
C GLY A 73 -1.42 -9.86 -12.09
N ASN A 74 -2.12 -10.92 -11.68
CA ASN A 74 -2.90 -11.76 -12.60
C ASN A 74 -4.21 -11.06 -13.04
N PRO A 75 -4.46 -10.85 -14.35
CA PRO A 75 -5.72 -10.27 -14.85
C PRO A 75 -6.98 -11.05 -14.43
N ASP A 76 -6.89 -12.37 -14.25
CA ASP A 76 -8.03 -13.22 -13.91
C ASP A 76 -8.50 -13.01 -12.46
N THR A 77 -7.67 -12.36 -11.63
CA THR A 77 -7.97 -12.10 -10.21
C THR A 77 -8.53 -10.70 -9.95
N VAL A 78 -8.78 -9.88 -10.98
CA VAL A 78 -9.25 -8.48 -10.81
C VAL A 78 -10.51 -8.41 -9.94
N ASN A 79 -11.49 -9.26 -10.19
CA ASN A 79 -12.75 -9.25 -9.43
C ASN A 79 -12.53 -9.64 -7.96
N SER A 80 -11.78 -10.71 -7.71
CA SER A 80 -11.50 -11.21 -6.35
C SER A 80 -10.66 -10.23 -5.53
N ARG A 81 -9.66 -9.58 -6.14
CA ARG A 81 -8.87 -8.53 -5.48
C ARG A 81 -9.73 -7.33 -5.13
N THR A 82 -10.61 -6.90 -6.04
CA THR A 82 -11.49 -5.75 -5.83
C THR A 82 -12.46 -6.01 -4.67
N SER A 83 -13.13 -7.17 -4.66
CA SER A 83 -14.06 -7.53 -3.58
C SER A 83 -13.34 -7.69 -2.23
N ALA A 84 -12.19 -8.37 -2.21
CA ALA A 84 -11.38 -8.52 -1.00
C ALA A 84 -10.93 -7.17 -0.42
N PHE A 85 -10.52 -6.24 -1.30
CA PHE A 85 -10.10 -4.90 -0.88
C PHE A 85 -11.27 -4.08 -0.33
N LEU A 86 -12.44 -4.12 -0.97
CA LEU A 86 -13.64 -3.42 -0.48
C LEU A 86 -14.14 -3.97 0.86
N LEU A 87 -14.14 -5.30 1.02
CA LEU A 87 -14.49 -5.95 2.30
C LEU A 87 -13.51 -5.57 3.40
N LEU A 88 -12.21 -5.57 3.10
CA LEU A 88 -11.17 -5.16 4.02
C LEU A 88 -11.31 -3.68 4.41
N MET A 89 -11.65 -2.81 3.47
CA MET A 89 -11.94 -1.40 3.74
C MET A 89 -13.14 -1.25 4.68
N GLY A 90 -14.24 -1.98 4.43
CA GLY A 90 -15.39 -2.02 5.33
C GLY A 90 -15.03 -2.47 6.74
N ALA A 91 -14.27 -3.56 6.88
CA ALA A 91 -13.80 -4.04 8.18
C ALA A 91 -12.87 -3.03 8.88
N SER A 92 -11.99 -2.37 8.13
CA SER A 92 -11.08 -1.34 8.64
C SER A 92 -11.84 -0.13 9.19
N ILE A 93 -12.92 0.28 8.53
CA ILE A 93 -13.85 1.31 9.03
C ILE A 93 -14.44 0.87 10.36
N VAL A 94 -14.95 -0.36 10.47
CA VAL A 94 -15.51 -0.90 11.72
C VAL A 94 -14.47 -0.87 12.85
N LEU A 95 -13.23 -1.32 12.60
CA LEU A 95 -12.15 -1.32 13.59
C LEU A 95 -11.85 0.10 14.10
N VAL A 96 -11.82 1.10 13.21
CA VAL A 96 -11.62 2.50 13.60
C VAL A 96 -12.80 3.05 14.41
N PHE A 97 -14.04 2.67 14.07
CA PHE A 97 -15.21 3.02 14.89
C PHE A 97 -15.18 2.36 16.26
N VAL A 98 -14.75 1.10 16.38
CA VAL A 98 -14.54 0.43 17.68
C VAL A 98 -13.53 1.21 18.51
N ALA A 99 -12.40 1.62 17.92
CA ALA A 99 -11.41 2.47 18.60
C ALA A 99 -11.99 3.83 19.01
N PHE A 100 -12.84 4.43 18.17
CA PHE A 100 -13.55 5.67 18.49
C PHE A 100 -14.51 5.53 19.67
N PHE A 101 -15.32 4.47 19.72
CA PHE A 101 -16.22 4.22 20.84
C PHE A 101 -15.44 3.88 22.12
N ALA A 102 -14.35 3.10 22.01
CA ALA A 102 -13.44 2.85 23.13
C ALA A 102 -12.87 4.17 23.67
N TRP A 103 -12.47 5.09 22.77
CA TRP A 103 -11.98 6.41 23.15
C TRP A 103 -13.02 7.22 23.96
N GLN A 104 -14.27 7.23 23.52
CA GLN A 104 -15.37 7.89 24.27
C GLN A 104 -15.59 7.23 25.63
N TRP A 105 -15.67 5.90 25.65
CA TRP A 105 -15.88 5.10 26.86
C TRP A 105 -14.79 5.29 27.92
N PHE A 106 -13.52 5.43 27.49
CA PHE A 106 -12.40 5.75 28.39
C PHE A 106 -12.47 7.21 28.88
N SER A 107 -12.90 8.13 28.01
CA SER A 107 -13.09 9.54 28.37
C SER A 107 -14.12 9.72 29.48
N GLU A 108 -15.25 9.02 29.39
CA GLU A 108 -16.33 9.06 30.38
C GLU A 108 -15.88 8.51 31.74
N ARG A 109 -14.87 7.63 31.75
CA ARG A 109 -14.25 7.09 32.97
C ARG A 109 -13.12 7.94 33.54
N GLY A 110 -12.89 9.13 32.98
CA GLY A 110 -11.82 10.02 33.41
C GLY A 110 -10.41 9.54 33.03
N ILE A 111 -10.28 8.57 32.12
CA ILE A 111 -8.99 8.11 31.60
C ILE A 111 -8.60 9.04 30.45
N ASP A 112 -7.55 9.83 30.64
CA ASP A 112 -7.07 10.80 29.65
C ASP A 112 -5.54 10.73 29.44
N GLY A 113 -5.02 11.55 28.53
CA GLY A 113 -3.62 11.68 28.21
C GLY A 113 -3.02 10.40 27.62
N ALA A 114 -1.78 10.12 28.01
CA ALA A 114 -1.00 8.97 27.52
C ALA A 114 -1.68 7.62 27.81
N LYS A 115 -2.42 7.51 28.92
CA LYS A 115 -3.12 6.26 29.29
C LYS A 115 -4.21 5.91 28.28
N ARG A 116 -5.06 6.88 27.94
CA ARG A 116 -6.11 6.69 26.92
C ARG A 116 -5.51 6.41 25.55
N PHE A 117 -4.48 7.19 25.18
CA PHE A 117 -3.80 7.01 23.90
C PHE A 117 -3.17 5.62 23.77
N GLY A 118 -2.44 5.16 24.79
CA GLY A 118 -1.85 3.83 24.82
C GLY A 118 -2.89 2.70 24.81
N ALA A 119 -3.96 2.83 25.59
CA ALA A 119 -5.03 1.82 25.65
C ALA A 119 -5.77 1.68 24.31
N VAL A 120 -6.20 2.80 23.72
CA VAL A 120 -6.95 2.78 22.45
C VAL A 120 -6.04 2.45 21.27
N GLY A 121 -4.85 3.06 21.21
CA GLY A 121 -3.88 2.81 20.14
C GLY A 121 -3.32 1.39 20.17
N GLY A 122 -2.91 0.91 21.35
CA GLY A 122 -2.46 -0.46 21.55
C GLY A 122 -3.58 -1.47 21.32
N GLY A 123 -4.80 -1.18 21.81
CA GLY A 123 -5.98 -2.00 21.56
C GLY A 123 -6.31 -2.13 20.06
N LEU A 124 -6.29 -1.01 19.32
CA LEU A 124 -6.48 -1.02 17.87
C LEU A 124 -5.38 -1.85 17.17
N ALA A 125 -4.11 -1.69 17.56
CA ALA A 125 -3.01 -2.45 16.97
C ALA A 125 -3.18 -3.96 17.20
N VAL A 126 -3.55 -4.38 18.43
CA VAL A 126 -3.84 -5.79 18.76
C VAL A 126 -5.04 -6.30 17.97
N LEU A 127 -6.12 -5.53 17.88
CA LEU A 127 -7.31 -5.91 17.12
C LEU A 127 -7.01 -6.06 15.62
N VAL A 128 -6.23 -5.14 15.04
CA VAL A 128 -5.80 -5.22 13.63
C VAL A 128 -4.92 -6.44 13.42
N ALA A 129 -3.96 -6.72 14.32
CA ALA A 129 -3.09 -7.89 14.21
C ALA A 129 -3.88 -9.20 14.31
N ALA A 130 -4.79 -9.31 15.27
CA ALA A 130 -5.67 -10.47 15.42
C ALA A 130 -6.58 -10.64 14.19
N PHE A 131 -7.15 -9.55 13.70
CA PHE A 131 -7.96 -9.54 12.48
C PHE A 131 -7.14 -10.00 11.27
N PHE A 132 -5.91 -9.51 11.09
CA PHE A 132 -5.04 -9.94 9.99
C PHE A 132 -4.64 -11.40 10.06
N ALA A 133 -4.51 -11.98 11.26
CA ALA A 133 -4.20 -13.40 11.43
C ALA A 133 -5.31 -14.32 10.92
N ILE A 134 -6.58 -13.89 11.01
CA ILE A 134 -7.74 -14.67 10.57
C ILE A 134 -8.26 -14.27 9.18
N TRP A 135 -7.95 -13.06 8.71
CA TRP A 135 -8.44 -12.55 7.44
C TRP A 135 -7.73 -13.20 6.24
N PRO A 136 -8.44 -13.50 5.13
CA PRO A 136 -7.87 -14.20 3.98
C PRO A 136 -6.54 -13.61 3.48
N PRO A 137 -5.61 -14.45 2.99
CA PRO A 137 -4.38 -13.99 2.37
C PRO A 137 -4.67 -13.18 1.09
N ASN A 138 -3.67 -12.44 0.61
CA ASN A 138 -3.79 -11.69 -0.63
C ASN A 138 -3.99 -12.69 -1.80
N PRO A 139 -5.10 -12.60 -2.57
CA PRO A 139 -5.37 -13.53 -3.67
C PRO A 139 -4.39 -13.40 -4.85
N ASP A 140 -3.54 -12.38 -4.86
CA ASP A 140 -2.53 -12.12 -5.89
C ASP A 140 -1.30 -11.45 -5.26
N ALA A 141 -0.71 -12.17 -4.29
CA ALA A 141 0.53 -11.74 -3.66
C ALA A 141 1.64 -11.67 -4.71
N VAL A 142 2.30 -10.51 -4.81
CA VAL A 142 3.51 -10.37 -5.61
C VAL A 142 4.62 -11.14 -4.91
N ASN A 143 4.91 -12.33 -5.43
CA ASN A 143 6.12 -13.05 -5.10
C ASN A 143 7.26 -12.43 -5.92
N PRO A 144 8.43 -12.19 -5.34
CA PRO A 144 9.63 -11.96 -6.13
C PRO A 144 9.70 -13.07 -7.17
N PRO A 145 10.05 -12.78 -8.44
CA PRO A 145 10.29 -13.84 -9.40
C PRO A 145 11.26 -14.83 -8.75
N ASP A 146 10.86 -16.11 -8.67
CA ASP A 146 11.86 -17.17 -8.57
C ASP A 146 12.70 -16.99 -9.82
N SER A 147 13.82 -16.31 -9.63
CA SER A 147 14.65 -15.79 -10.71
C SER A 147 15.32 -16.94 -11.48
N ASP A 148 15.09 -18.14 -10.97
CA ASP A 148 15.69 -19.40 -11.32
C ASP A 148 14.59 -20.41 -11.66
N ALA A 149 13.42 -20.04 -12.22
CA ALA A 149 12.38 -21.03 -12.52
C ALA A 149 11.81 -20.97 -13.94
N ALA A 150 11.68 -19.79 -14.57
CA ALA A 150 11.09 -19.69 -15.90
C ALA A 150 12.16 -19.50 -16.99
N PRO A 151 12.29 -20.41 -17.96
CA PRO A 151 13.16 -20.19 -19.11
C PRO A 151 12.69 -19.00 -19.93
N ALA A 152 13.57 -18.02 -20.14
CA ALA A 152 13.27 -16.80 -20.89
C ALA A 152 14.01 -16.75 -22.23
N LEU A 153 15.05 -17.57 -22.39
CA LEU A 153 15.84 -17.70 -23.61
C LEU A 153 16.03 -19.17 -23.96
N VAL A 154 16.41 -19.45 -25.20
CA VAL A 154 16.76 -20.79 -25.67
C VAL A 154 18.13 -20.71 -26.34
N VAL A 155 19.00 -21.68 -26.08
CA VAL A 155 20.28 -21.79 -26.77
C VAL A 155 20.02 -22.02 -28.26
N ALA A 156 20.49 -21.09 -29.10
CA ALA A 156 20.22 -21.12 -30.54
C ALA A 156 20.78 -22.37 -31.22
N ASP A 157 20.01 -22.97 -32.13
CA ASP A 157 20.42 -24.15 -32.90
C ASP A 157 21.68 -23.91 -33.76
N GLY A 158 21.88 -22.65 -34.17
CA GLY A 158 23.03 -22.20 -34.96
C GLY A 158 24.27 -21.81 -34.14
N ALA A 159 24.28 -21.99 -32.82
CA ALA A 159 25.41 -21.61 -31.97
C ALA A 159 26.70 -22.38 -32.36
N PRO A 160 27.85 -21.69 -32.53
CA PRO A 160 29.12 -22.34 -32.86
C PRO A 160 29.56 -23.31 -31.76
N LYS A 161 30.14 -24.46 -32.15
CA LYS A 161 30.56 -25.51 -31.20
C LYS A 161 31.51 -24.98 -30.11
N ALA A 162 32.48 -24.14 -30.48
CA ALA A 162 33.42 -23.56 -29.53
C ALA A 162 32.73 -22.72 -28.43
N VAL A 163 31.66 -22.00 -28.78
CA VAL A 163 30.86 -21.20 -27.83
C VAL A 163 30.08 -22.13 -26.90
N LEU A 164 29.50 -23.20 -27.45
CA LEU A 164 28.74 -24.18 -26.68
C LEU A 164 29.62 -24.96 -25.69
N ASP A 165 30.82 -25.37 -26.11
CA ASP A 165 31.79 -26.04 -25.24
C ASP A 165 32.26 -25.10 -24.12
N GLN A 166 32.46 -23.81 -24.44
CA GLN A 166 32.80 -22.79 -23.43
C GLN A 166 31.63 -22.50 -22.48
N MET A 167 30.40 -22.48 -22.96
CA MET A 167 29.19 -22.37 -22.13
C MET A 167 29.09 -23.53 -21.16
N LEU A 168 29.27 -24.78 -21.61
CA LEU A 168 29.25 -25.97 -20.75
C LEU A 168 30.37 -25.94 -19.70
N ALA A 169 31.59 -25.53 -20.08
CA ALA A 169 32.72 -25.43 -19.16
C ALA A 169 32.50 -24.36 -18.08
N THR A 170 31.96 -23.20 -18.49
CA THR A 170 31.61 -22.11 -17.56
C THR A 170 30.49 -22.54 -16.63
N ALA A 171 29.47 -23.22 -17.16
CA ALA A 171 28.34 -23.71 -16.38
C ALA A 171 28.78 -24.68 -15.28
N ARG A 172 29.71 -25.60 -15.59
CA ARG A 172 30.30 -26.52 -14.59
C ARG A 172 31.15 -25.83 -13.54
N THR A 173 31.89 -24.80 -13.93
CA THR A 173 32.79 -24.07 -13.03
C THR A 173 31.99 -23.27 -12.00
N ASN A 174 30.86 -22.71 -12.43
CA ASN A 174 30.04 -21.82 -11.61
C ASN A 174 28.86 -22.51 -10.92
N ASP A 175 28.70 -23.83 -11.10
CA ASP A 175 27.50 -24.59 -10.70
C ASP A 175 26.21 -23.90 -11.20
N ASP A 176 26.21 -23.61 -12.50
CA ASP A 176 25.25 -22.73 -13.14
C ASP A 176 23.88 -23.42 -13.32
N GLY A 177 22.96 -23.12 -12.39
CA GLY A 177 21.57 -23.55 -12.44
C GLY A 177 20.69 -22.78 -13.43
N TYR A 178 21.23 -21.94 -14.31
CA TYR A 178 20.42 -21.21 -15.30
C TYR A 178 20.02 -22.08 -16.50
N LEU A 179 20.83 -23.07 -16.89
CA LEU A 179 20.43 -24.05 -17.91
C LEU A 179 19.30 -24.94 -17.36
N ARG A 180 18.25 -25.18 -18.14
CA ARG A 180 17.06 -25.94 -17.72
C ARG A 180 16.88 -27.24 -18.47
N ASP A 181 16.27 -28.23 -17.82
CA ASP A 181 15.94 -29.46 -18.49
C ASP A 181 14.89 -29.20 -19.61
N PRO A 182 15.15 -29.55 -20.88
CA PRO A 182 14.19 -29.35 -21.96
C PRO A 182 12.84 -30.08 -21.75
N GLY A 183 12.85 -31.22 -21.06
CA GLY A 183 11.67 -32.01 -20.72
C GLY A 183 11.00 -31.59 -19.41
N SER A 184 11.69 -30.82 -18.56
CA SER A 184 11.15 -30.26 -17.31
C SER A 184 11.75 -28.87 -17.06
N PRO A 185 11.27 -27.83 -17.78
CA PRO A 185 11.94 -26.52 -17.83
C PRO A 185 12.00 -25.76 -16.51
N ASP A 186 11.26 -26.20 -15.49
CA ASP A 186 11.31 -25.66 -14.13
C ASP A 186 12.53 -26.19 -13.35
N GLU A 187 13.12 -27.31 -13.77
CA GLU A 187 14.28 -27.94 -13.12
C GLU A 187 15.61 -27.52 -13.77
N ALA A 188 16.66 -27.38 -12.96
CA ALA A 188 17.99 -27.11 -13.46
C ALA A 188 18.53 -28.31 -14.27
N LEU A 189 19.20 -28.03 -15.38
CA LEU A 189 19.82 -29.05 -16.21
C LEU A 189 20.94 -29.76 -15.45
N ASP A 190 20.86 -31.07 -15.36
CA ASP A 190 21.91 -31.89 -14.76
C ASP A 190 23.16 -31.94 -15.66
N LEU A 191 24.11 -31.05 -15.39
CA LEU A 191 25.36 -30.90 -16.15
C LEU A 191 26.27 -32.14 -16.10
N SER A 192 26.04 -33.07 -15.16
CA SER A 192 26.79 -34.33 -15.07
C SER A 192 26.42 -35.29 -16.20
N LYS A 193 25.21 -35.16 -16.76
CA LYS A 193 24.70 -36.00 -17.86
C LYS A 193 25.09 -35.49 -19.25
N ILE A 194 25.61 -34.26 -19.34
CA ILE A 194 25.92 -33.60 -20.62
C ILE A 194 27.38 -33.81 -21.00
N GLN A 195 27.68 -34.60 -22.02
CA GLN A 195 29.09 -34.90 -22.37
C GLN A 195 29.78 -33.79 -23.16
N ASP A 196 29.04 -33.12 -24.06
CA ASP A 196 29.57 -32.09 -24.95
C ASP A 196 28.65 -30.87 -25.05
N GLY A 197 29.19 -29.73 -25.49
CA GLY A 197 28.41 -28.49 -25.57
C GLY A 197 27.31 -28.54 -26.62
N SER A 198 27.39 -29.41 -27.63
CA SER A 198 26.37 -29.47 -28.69
C SER A 198 25.00 -29.94 -28.18
N ALA A 199 24.98 -30.70 -27.09
CA ALA A 199 23.77 -31.09 -26.37
C ALA A 199 23.05 -29.93 -25.66
N LEU A 200 23.69 -28.74 -25.55
CA LEU A 200 23.05 -27.55 -25.01
C LEU A 200 22.10 -26.86 -26.00
N LYS A 201 22.10 -27.23 -27.29
CA LYS A 201 21.20 -26.62 -28.28
C LYS A 201 19.74 -26.87 -27.93
N GLY A 202 18.90 -25.86 -28.08
CA GLY A 202 17.48 -25.95 -27.69
C GLY A 202 17.25 -26.03 -26.18
N THR A 203 18.31 -26.06 -25.37
CA THR A 203 18.19 -26.06 -23.91
C THR A 203 17.61 -24.72 -23.48
N PRO A 204 16.50 -24.72 -22.73
CA PRO A 204 15.97 -23.49 -22.18
C PRO A 204 16.94 -22.89 -21.16
N VAL A 205 17.05 -21.57 -21.13
CA VAL A 205 17.91 -20.83 -20.21
C VAL A 205 17.02 -19.92 -19.37
N ALA A 206 17.03 -20.14 -18.07
CA ALA A 206 16.45 -19.22 -17.11
C ALA A 206 17.28 -17.94 -17.10
N VAL A 207 16.61 -16.81 -17.34
CA VAL A 207 17.23 -15.50 -17.18
C VAL A 207 16.76 -14.94 -15.86
N SER A 208 17.67 -14.90 -14.90
CA SER A 208 17.44 -14.21 -13.64
C SER A 208 17.44 -12.70 -13.87
N THR A 209 16.24 -12.11 -13.92
CA THR A 209 16.09 -10.64 -13.99
C THR A 209 16.66 -9.94 -12.75
N SER A 210 16.75 -10.64 -11.60
CA SER A 210 17.35 -10.12 -10.37
C SER A 210 18.89 -10.03 -10.44
N LYS A 211 19.54 -10.82 -11.30
CA LYS A 211 20.99 -10.75 -11.57
C LYS A 211 21.35 -9.77 -12.70
N LEU A 212 20.40 -9.45 -13.58
CA LEU A 212 20.57 -8.44 -14.64
C LEU A 212 20.47 -7.01 -14.10
N VAL A 213 19.59 -6.79 -13.12
CA VAL A 213 19.45 -5.51 -12.39
C VAL A 213 19.24 -5.84 -10.93
N ASP A 214 20.28 -5.59 -10.12
CA ASP A 214 20.24 -5.83 -8.68
C ASP A 214 18.98 -5.21 -8.07
N HIS A 215 18.11 -6.07 -7.54
CA HIS A 215 16.92 -5.67 -6.80
C HIS A 215 15.95 -4.77 -7.58
N GLY A 216 16.04 -4.69 -8.91
CA GLY A 216 15.27 -3.72 -9.71
C GLY A 216 13.76 -3.89 -9.57
N TYR A 217 13.28 -5.13 -9.61
CA TYR A 217 11.86 -5.47 -9.44
C TYR A 217 11.36 -5.13 -8.03
N THR A 218 12.05 -5.62 -7.00
CA THR A 218 11.71 -5.37 -5.59
C THR A 218 11.76 -3.89 -5.25
N THR A 219 12.76 -3.17 -5.76
CA THR A 219 12.91 -1.72 -5.58
C THR A 219 11.78 -0.96 -6.27
N ALA A 220 11.38 -1.34 -7.49
CA ALA A 220 10.26 -0.71 -8.18
C ALA A 220 8.93 -0.91 -7.45
N VAL A 221 8.64 -2.15 -7.02
CA VAL A 221 7.44 -2.48 -6.23
C VAL A 221 7.43 -1.72 -4.90
N TRP A 222 8.58 -1.70 -4.21
CA TRP A 222 8.73 -0.98 -2.95
C TRP A 222 8.53 0.54 -3.12
N HIS A 223 9.22 1.14 -4.10
CA HIS A 223 9.15 2.56 -4.40
C HIS A 223 7.72 2.98 -4.78
N PHE A 224 7.04 2.19 -5.61
CA PHE A 224 5.64 2.42 -5.95
C PHE A 224 4.73 2.42 -4.71
N ARG A 225 4.88 1.43 -3.83
CA ARG A 225 4.08 1.34 -2.58
C ARG A 225 4.34 2.53 -1.66
N MET A 226 5.60 2.93 -1.51
CA MET A 226 5.97 4.11 -0.72
C MET A 226 5.39 5.40 -1.29
N LEU A 227 5.48 5.60 -2.62
CA LEU A 227 4.88 6.74 -3.30
C LEU A 227 3.37 6.75 -3.19
N ALA A 228 2.72 5.59 -3.29
CA ALA A 228 1.27 5.47 -3.13
C ALA A 228 0.83 5.89 -1.71
N ILE A 229 1.48 5.35 -0.67
CA ILE A 229 1.19 5.74 0.73
C ILE A 229 1.44 7.23 0.93
N ALA A 230 2.56 7.76 0.45
CA ALA A 230 2.89 9.17 0.57
C ALA A 230 1.87 10.08 -0.15
N GLY A 231 1.43 9.70 -1.35
CA GLY A 231 0.41 10.41 -2.11
C GLY A 231 -0.94 10.47 -1.37
N TYR A 232 -1.39 9.35 -0.80
CA TYR A 232 -2.60 9.34 0.03
C TYR A 232 -2.43 10.16 1.31
N ALA A 233 -1.30 10.02 2.01
CA ALA A 233 -1.04 10.79 3.23
C ALA A 233 -1.06 12.30 2.97
N LEU A 234 -0.43 12.73 1.86
CA LEU A 234 -0.46 14.13 1.42
C LEU A 234 -1.89 14.59 1.12
N MET A 235 -2.68 13.80 0.38
CA MET A 235 -4.07 14.12 0.06
C MET A 235 -4.92 14.31 1.34
N PHE A 236 -4.83 13.39 2.30
CA PHE A 236 -5.56 13.52 3.57
C PHE A 236 -5.07 14.70 4.42
N ALA A 237 -3.77 15.02 4.38
CA ALA A 237 -3.23 16.22 5.04
C ALA A 237 -3.76 17.52 4.39
N VAL A 238 -3.87 17.55 3.06
CA VAL A 238 -4.48 18.67 2.33
C VAL A 238 -5.95 18.82 2.68
N PHE A 239 -6.71 17.73 2.79
CA PHE A 239 -8.11 17.78 3.25
C PHE A 239 -8.22 18.32 4.68
N ALA A 240 -7.43 17.79 5.61
CA ALA A 240 -7.40 18.25 7.00
C ALA A 240 -7.12 19.76 7.09
N THR A 241 -6.12 20.22 6.35
CA THR A 241 -5.70 21.62 6.34
C THR A 241 -6.77 22.51 5.71
N THR A 242 -7.29 22.13 4.55
CA THR A 242 -8.28 22.93 3.81
C THR A 242 -9.58 23.04 4.59
N PHE A 243 -10.16 21.93 5.03
CA PHE A 243 -11.41 21.95 5.79
C PHE A 243 -11.21 22.59 7.17
N GLY A 244 -10.10 22.32 7.84
CA GLY A 244 -9.76 22.92 9.12
C GLY A 244 -9.69 24.45 9.06
N LEU A 245 -8.94 24.99 8.09
CA LEU A 245 -8.80 26.44 7.92
C LEU A 245 -10.12 27.10 7.47
N LEU A 246 -10.89 26.45 6.58
CA LEU A 246 -12.17 26.99 6.14
C LEU A 246 -13.21 27.03 7.27
N ALA A 247 -13.22 26.02 8.14
CA ALA A 247 -14.13 25.95 9.26
C ALA A 247 -13.75 26.93 10.39
N ASP A 248 -12.45 27.06 10.72
CA ASP A 248 -11.99 28.03 11.72
C ASP A 248 -12.26 29.49 11.30
N ARG A 249 -12.23 29.81 9.99
CA ARG A 249 -12.55 31.16 9.47
C ARG A 249 -14.01 31.56 9.66
N LYS A 250 -14.92 30.59 9.77
CA LYS A 250 -16.37 30.82 9.93
C LYS A 250 -16.83 30.85 11.39
N ALA A 251 -15.95 30.53 12.34
CA ALA A 251 -16.28 30.63 13.76
C ALA A 251 -16.53 32.11 14.13
N PRO A 252 -17.72 32.49 14.61
CA PRO A 252 -18.08 33.88 14.86
C PRO A 252 -17.19 34.51 15.96
N ALA A 253 -16.90 35.81 15.80
CA ALA A 253 -16.02 36.58 16.69
C ALA A 253 -16.44 36.57 18.17
N GLU A 254 -17.71 36.28 18.48
CA GLU A 254 -18.25 36.19 19.84
C GLU A 254 -17.65 35.04 20.67
N ALA A 255 -17.24 33.95 20.03
CA ALA A 255 -16.56 32.83 20.70
C ALA A 255 -15.10 33.17 21.10
N ARG A 256 -14.48 34.15 20.44
CA ARG A 256 -13.14 34.65 20.80
C ARG A 256 -13.17 35.62 21.99
N ALA A 257 -14.25 36.39 22.16
CA ALA A 257 -14.40 37.33 23.26
C ALA A 257 -14.71 36.65 24.60
N THR A 258 -15.48 35.56 24.60
CA THR A 258 -15.85 34.80 25.81
C THR A 258 -14.67 34.10 26.48
N VAL A 259 -13.68 33.64 25.70
CA VAL A 259 -12.43 33.06 26.25
C VAL A 259 -11.52 34.14 26.85
N GLY A 260 -11.53 35.36 26.31
CA GLY A 260 -10.76 36.50 26.85
C GLY A 260 -11.32 37.05 28.17
N ASN A 261 -12.65 37.11 28.31
CA ASN A 261 -13.30 37.63 29.52
C ASN A 261 -13.37 36.62 30.68
N GLY A 262 -13.41 35.31 30.40
CA GLY A 262 -13.42 34.27 31.44
C GLY A 262 -12.13 34.20 32.27
N ALA A 263 -11.00 34.64 31.70
CA ALA A 263 -9.71 34.73 32.40
C ALA A 263 -9.57 36.01 33.26
N ALA A 264 -10.34 37.07 32.97
CA ALA A 264 -10.30 38.31 33.73
C ALA A 264 -11.24 38.32 34.95
N GLY A 265 -12.28 37.47 34.96
CA GLY A 265 -13.31 37.43 36.02
C GLY A 265 -12.98 36.60 37.27
N THR A 266 -11.82 35.94 37.33
CA THR A 266 -11.42 35.08 38.48
C THR A 266 -10.31 35.67 39.35
N ALA A 267 -9.88 36.90 39.09
CA ALA A 267 -8.85 37.60 39.87
C ALA A 267 -9.42 38.60 40.91
N GLY A 268 -10.73 38.60 41.16
CA GLY A 268 -11.36 39.52 42.11
C GLY A 268 -12.66 38.97 42.69
N ALA A 269 -12.54 38.04 43.63
CA ALA A 269 -13.57 37.72 44.62
C ALA A 269 -12.90 37.05 45.83
#